data_AF-A0A813BLW3-F1
#
_entry.id   AF-A0A813BLW3-F1
#
_cell.length_a   1.000
_cell.length_b   1.000
_cell.length_c   1.000
_cell.angle_alpha   90.00
_cell.angle_beta   90.00
_cell.angle_gamma   90.00
#
_symmetry.space_group_name_H-M   'P 1'
#
loop_
_entity.id
_entity.type
_entity.pdbx_description
1 polymer ?
#
loop_
_entity_poly.entity_id
_entity_poly.type
_entity_poly.pdbx_seq_one_letter_code
_entity_poly.pdbx_strand_id
1 'polypeptide(L)'
;MAKFAEAGKLTQKKHLGQMAMTYKNVYVASICVHVNPQQAVRALIEADAYPGPSLILSYTPCISQGFPMAESIQHCQMAVENRFAAVMRRDPKHAEELDNKLQENVVQKNHLLQVLNKEDLEGQFSKLVEGLSDAKSSGDSITVLYGSETGNAEEQAKNLMQDLIARGLKSTVSSLDDFEFDELPNQKIVILVVSTCGLGEYPANCKQTWLKLQSADLPMSWLAGVKFCVFGLGDSTYSQFCVAAAGFDTRLGELGGQRMLKRGVGDDRDEDRYYTGWEAWLPELWKVLGAPALPLSQDIPAPSYRVDASAGDLAKPPISDDDIIPPGANRLTLLTNNVLTGDAKYDRDIRHYEFKIEGTNVAYKTGESLAIWPRNPEDKVLEFCQMMGFDAAQHLRILPLEGARNWCPTELSVRQLFSHVLDIFGKPNRKFFQTLALFAKDEAEKKQLQSIVENSQEGAALYWDLTHDFAHHADVLKKFASARPPIEHLLQMMPVLKPRSYSIASSPLMHPDKIQLCVVLVDWTVESTKELRLGECT
;
A
#
# COMPACT_ATOMS: atom_id res chain seq x y z
N MET A 1 -26.81 35.42 36.72
CA MET A 1 -26.30 36.35 35.68
C MET A 1 -25.02 37.00 36.19
N ALA A 2 -23.87 36.66 35.61
CA ALA A 2 -22.61 37.33 35.89
C ALA A 2 -22.31 38.33 34.77
N LYS A 3 -21.84 39.52 35.14
CA LYS A 3 -21.58 40.69 34.27
C LYS A 3 -20.70 40.31 33.07
N PHE A 4 -21.19 40.58 31.85
CA PHE A 4 -20.37 40.53 30.63
C PHE A 4 -19.34 41.66 30.68
N ALA A 5 -18.08 41.35 30.37
CA ALA A 5 -17.08 42.39 30.16
C ALA A 5 -17.36 43.08 28.81
N GLU A 6 -17.64 44.38 28.83
CA GLU A 6 -17.96 45.18 27.63
C GLU A 6 -16.79 45.28 26.64
N ALA A 7 -15.56 44.96 27.06
CA ALA A 7 -14.40 44.88 26.18
C ALA A 7 -13.73 43.49 26.29
N GLY A 8 -13.42 42.89 25.14
CA GLY A 8 -12.64 41.66 25.06
C GLY A 8 -11.27 41.85 25.71
N LYS A 9 -10.80 40.87 26.51
CA LYS A 9 -9.46 40.93 27.09
C LYS A 9 -8.41 40.70 26.01
N LEU A 10 -7.41 41.59 25.92
CA LEU A 10 -6.29 41.51 24.96
C LEU A 10 -5.22 40.44 25.29
N THR A 11 -5.35 39.77 26.44
CA THR A 11 -4.50 38.63 26.79
C THR A 11 -4.76 37.45 25.87
N GLN A 12 -3.71 36.72 25.46
CA GLN A 12 -3.87 35.47 24.70
C GLN A 12 -4.94 34.59 25.36
N LYS A 13 -5.84 34.06 24.54
CA LYS A 13 -6.94 33.20 24.99
C LYS A 13 -6.32 32.03 25.74
N LYS A 14 -6.56 31.94 27.05
CA LYS A 14 -6.19 30.74 27.81
C LYS A 14 -6.81 29.54 27.10
N HIS A 15 -6.02 28.55 26.74
CA HIS A 15 -6.49 27.33 26.10
C HIS A 15 -7.19 26.45 27.14
N LEU A 16 -8.32 26.95 27.66
CA LEU A 16 -9.06 26.37 28.80
C LEU A 16 -9.43 24.91 28.57
N GLY A 17 -9.72 24.52 27.31
CA GLY A 17 -9.96 23.13 26.95
C GLY A 17 -8.72 22.25 27.12
N GLN A 18 -7.55 22.69 26.65
CA GLN A 18 -6.29 21.97 26.85
C GLN A 18 -5.90 21.90 28.33
N MET A 19 -6.13 22.97 29.07
CA MET A 19 -5.89 22.98 30.52
C MET A 19 -6.85 22.03 31.26
N ALA A 20 -8.14 22.03 30.92
CA ALA A 20 -9.12 21.13 31.52
C ALA A 20 -8.85 19.65 31.21
N MET A 21 -8.37 19.34 29.99
CA MET A 21 -7.97 17.97 29.61
C MET A 21 -6.75 17.44 30.40
N THR A 22 -5.97 18.31 31.07
CA THR A 22 -4.90 17.82 31.96
C THR A 22 -5.42 17.22 33.27
N TYR A 23 -6.67 17.50 33.63
CA TYR A 23 -7.36 16.85 34.74
C TYR A 23 -8.04 15.58 34.23
N LYS A 24 -7.59 14.41 34.72
CA LYS A 24 -7.96 13.08 34.20
C LYS A 24 -9.46 12.72 34.26
N ASN A 25 -10.27 13.49 34.99
CA ASN A 25 -11.69 13.21 35.25
C ASN A 25 -12.59 14.39 34.86
N VAL A 26 -12.35 15.02 33.71
CA VAL A 26 -13.18 16.13 33.21
C VAL A 26 -13.59 15.88 31.76
N TYR A 27 -14.89 15.91 31.46
CA TYR A 27 -15.37 15.91 30.07
C TYR A 27 -15.21 17.30 29.47
N VAL A 28 -14.57 17.42 28.32
CA VAL A 28 -14.33 18.70 27.65
C VAL A 28 -14.80 18.64 26.21
N ALA A 29 -15.72 19.53 25.84
CA ALA A 29 -16.19 19.67 24.45
C ALA A 29 -16.14 21.12 24.02
N SER A 30 -15.82 21.36 22.74
CA SER A 30 -15.95 22.66 22.10
C SER A 30 -17.05 22.57 21.06
N ILE A 31 -18.05 23.44 21.16
CA ILE A 31 -19.22 23.42 20.29
C ILE A 31 -19.45 24.79 19.66
N CYS A 32 -20.12 24.79 18.52
CA CYS A 32 -20.71 25.99 17.95
C CYS A 32 -22.19 25.74 17.69
N VAL A 33 -23.03 26.22 18.60
CA VAL A 33 -24.45 25.84 18.72
C VAL A 33 -25.23 26.11 17.42
N HIS A 34 -24.83 27.12 16.66
CA HIS A 34 -25.53 27.53 15.43
C HIS A 34 -25.10 26.79 14.15
N VAL A 35 -24.01 26.03 14.16
CA VAL A 35 -23.48 25.35 12.95
C VAL A 35 -23.91 23.90 12.88
N ASN A 36 -23.81 23.18 14.01
CA ASN A 36 -24.24 21.81 14.09
C ASN A 36 -25.05 21.58 15.38
N PRO A 37 -26.36 21.86 15.35
CA PRO A 37 -27.23 21.75 16.51
C PRO A 37 -27.29 20.32 17.05
N GLN A 38 -27.20 19.30 16.19
CA GLN A 38 -27.20 17.90 16.58
C GLN A 38 -25.94 17.52 17.36
N GLN A 39 -24.77 18.00 16.91
CA GLN A 39 -23.51 17.83 17.64
C GLN A 39 -23.53 18.58 18.98
N ALA A 40 -24.10 19.78 19.03
CA ALA A 40 -24.23 20.55 20.26
C ALA A 40 -25.12 19.82 21.30
N VAL A 41 -26.26 19.29 20.87
CA VAL A 41 -27.15 18.49 21.73
C VAL A 41 -26.46 17.20 22.18
N ARG A 42 -25.76 16.51 21.29
CA ARG A 42 -25.00 15.30 21.62
C ARG A 42 -23.92 15.58 22.66
N ALA A 43 -23.14 16.65 22.50
CA ALA A 43 -22.11 17.04 23.46
C ALA A 43 -22.69 17.41 24.84
N LEU A 44 -23.91 17.97 24.88
CA LEU A 44 -24.62 18.23 26.13
C LEU A 44 -25.10 16.94 26.80
N ILE A 45 -25.64 15.98 26.04
CA ILE A 45 -26.06 14.67 26.55
C ILE A 45 -24.85 13.87 27.08
N GLU A 46 -23.75 13.85 26.34
CA GLU A 46 -22.51 13.19 26.76
C GLU A 46 -21.91 13.84 28.01
N ALA A 47 -21.95 15.17 28.12
CA ALA A 47 -21.51 15.89 29.30
C ALA A 47 -22.36 15.61 30.55
N ASP A 48 -23.67 15.41 30.40
CA ASP A 48 -24.62 15.09 31.49
C ASP A 48 -24.48 13.64 31.95
N ALA A 49 -24.25 12.73 31.01
CA ALA A 49 -24.02 11.30 31.30
C ALA A 49 -22.64 11.01 31.90
N TYR A 50 -21.68 11.93 31.81
CA TYR A 50 -20.32 11.72 32.30
C TYR A 50 -20.27 11.76 33.84
N PRO A 51 -19.73 10.72 34.52
CA PRO A 51 -19.64 10.68 35.98
C PRO A 51 -18.47 11.51 36.49
N GLY A 52 -18.55 12.84 36.30
CA GLY A 52 -17.53 13.81 36.69
C GLY A 52 -17.85 15.24 36.26
N PRO A 53 -17.01 16.24 36.59
CA PRO A 53 -17.18 17.60 36.11
C PRO A 53 -17.06 17.70 34.58
N SER A 54 -17.92 18.52 33.97
CA SER A 54 -17.98 18.70 32.51
C SER A 54 -17.82 20.18 32.14
N LEU A 55 -17.00 20.47 31.13
CA LEU A 55 -16.74 21.81 30.60
C LEU A 55 -17.06 21.87 29.11
N ILE A 56 -18.09 22.65 28.76
CA ILE A 56 -18.45 22.90 27.36
C ILE A 56 -18.06 24.34 26.99
N LEU A 57 -17.19 24.48 25.99
CA LEU A 57 -16.78 25.75 25.42
C LEU A 57 -17.61 26.03 24.18
N SER A 58 -18.65 26.86 24.32
CA SER A 58 -19.49 27.27 23.19
C SER A 58 -18.98 28.56 22.56
N TYR A 59 -18.71 28.52 21.25
CA TYR A 59 -18.49 29.73 20.46
C TYR A 59 -19.82 30.25 19.94
N THR A 60 -20.18 31.47 20.35
CA THR A 60 -21.37 32.19 19.88
C THR A 60 -21.01 33.66 19.66
N PRO A 61 -21.21 34.24 18.47
CA PRO A 61 -20.99 35.66 18.22
C PRO A 61 -22.04 36.48 18.98
N CYS A 62 -21.64 37.65 19.48
CA CYS A 62 -22.51 38.52 20.30
C CYS A 62 -22.63 39.92 19.68
N ILE A 63 -23.86 40.44 19.59
CA ILE A 63 -24.16 41.77 19.04
C ILE A 63 -23.40 42.87 19.81
N SER A 64 -23.27 42.73 21.14
CA SER A 64 -22.55 43.70 21.97
C SER A 64 -21.03 43.74 21.72
N GLN A 65 -20.49 42.76 21.00
CA GLN A 65 -19.09 42.72 20.56
C GLN A 65 -18.92 43.21 19.11
N GLY A 66 -19.96 43.81 18.52
CA GLY A 66 -19.91 44.43 17.20
C GLY A 66 -20.15 43.49 16.02
N PHE A 67 -20.60 42.25 16.26
CA PHE A 67 -20.94 41.30 15.18
C PHE A 67 -22.41 41.42 14.77
N PRO A 68 -22.72 41.72 13.48
CA PRO A 68 -24.10 41.77 12.99
C PRO A 68 -24.78 40.41 13.10
N MET A 69 -26.03 40.38 13.57
CA MET A 69 -26.79 39.13 13.76
C MET A 69 -26.97 38.35 12.44
N ALA A 70 -27.07 39.05 11.31
CA ALA A 70 -27.25 38.47 9.99
C ALA A 70 -26.05 37.62 9.52
N GLU A 71 -24.85 37.87 10.02
CA GLU A 71 -23.60 37.19 9.61
C GLU A 71 -23.14 36.13 10.62
N SER A 72 -23.92 35.92 11.68
CA SER A 72 -23.59 35.04 12.81
C SER A 72 -23.28 33.60 12.39
N ILE A 73 -24.05 33.03 11.46
CA ILE A 73 -23.89 31.64 11.00
C ILE A 73 -22.59 31.47 10.20
N GLN A 74 -22.26 32.43 9.34
CA GLN A 74 -21.05 32.39 8.51
C GLN A 74 -19.77 32.53 9.37
N HIS A 75 -19.80 33.42 10.38
CA HIS A 75 -18.71 33.56 11.35
C HIS A 75 -18.50 32.28 12.18
N CYS A 76 -19.59 31.64 12.58
CA CYS A 76 -19.55 30.37 13.29
C CYS A 76 -18.94 29.24 12.43
N GLN A 77 -19.25 29.17 11.13
CA GLN A 77 -18.65 28.20 10.20
C GLN A 77 -17.15 28.43 10.02
N MET A 78 -16.75 29.68 9.79
CA MET A 78 -15.34 30.05 9.61
C MET A 78 -14.48 29.76 10.84
N ALA A 79 -15.02 29.80 12.05
CA ALA A 79 -14.29 29.51 13.28
C ALA A 79 -13.84 28.04 13.39
N VAL A 80 -14.53 27.11 12.71
CA VAL A 80 -14.28 25.67 12.74
C VAL A 80 -13.12 25.25 11.81
N GLU A 81 -12.83 26.01 10.75
CA GLU A 81 -11.92 25.61 9.65
C GLU A 81 -10.51 26.27 9.69
N ASN A 82 -10.16 26.99 10.76
CA ASN A 82 -9.08 28.00 10.76
C ASN A 82 -7.63 27.49 10.98
N ARG A 83 -6.97 27.00 9.93
CA ARG A 83 -5.51 27.24 9.74
C ARG A 83 -5.19 27.90 8.40
N PHE A 84 -5.86 27.52 7.31
CA PHE A 84 -5.71 28.15 5.99
C PHE A 84 -6.31 29.57 5.94
N ALA A 85 -7.45 29.78 6.60
CA ALA A 85 -8.11 31.09 6.64
C ALA A 85 -7.39 32.14 7.51
N ALA A 86 -6.34 31.76 8.27
CA ALA A 86 -5.44 32.71 8.91
C ALA A 86 -4.43 33.31 7.91
N VAL A 87 -4.02 32.55 6.89
CA VAL A 87 -3.11 32.99 5.82
C VAL A 87 -3.88 33.87 4.82
N MET A 88 -5.07 33.45 4.39
CA MET A 88 -6.00 34.22 3.53
C MET A 88 -6.30 35.63 4.05
N ARG A 89 -6.36 35.81 5.37
CA ARG A 89 -6.66 37.11 5.99
C ARG A 89 -5.46 38.04 6.13
N ARG A 90 -4.25 37.49 6.23
CA ARG A 90 -3.02 38.28 6.45
C ARG A 90 -2.40 38.75 5.14
N ASP A 91 -2.49 37.93 4.11
CA ASP A 91 -1.96 38.24 2.78
C ASP A 91 -2.80 37.53 1.70
N PRO A 92 -3.90 38.15 1.25
CA PRO A 92 -4.83 37.55 0.29
C PRO A 92 -4.18 37.21 -1.05
N LYS A 93 -3.22 38.04 -1.50
CA LYS A 93 -2.47 37.79 -2.74
C LYS A 93 -1.57 36.57 -2.60
N HIS A 94 -0.86 36.45 -1.48
CA HIS A 94 0.00 35.30 -1.24
C HIS A 94 -0.79 34.00 -1.05
N ALA A 95 -1.99 34.08 -0.47
CA ALA A 95 -2.87 32.92 -0.32
C ALA A 95 -3.43 32.43 -1.66
N GLU A 96 -3.83 33.35 -2.54
CA GLU A 96 -4.24 33.03 -3.93
C GLU A 96 -3.05 32.49 -4.75
N GLU A 97 -1.85 33.05 -4.55
CA GLU A 97 -0.62 32.56 -5.18
C GLU A 97 -0.23 31.15 -4.70
N LEU A 98 -0.43 30.83 -3.41
CA LEU A 98 -0.20 29.50 -2.84
C LEU A 98 -1.22 28.48 -3.32
N ASP A 99 -2.50 28.86 -3.43
CA ASP A 99 -3.57 27.99 -3.92
C ASP A 99 -3.38 27.68 -5.41
N ASN A 100 -3.07 28.70 -6.23
CA ASN A 100 -2.73 28.51 -7.64
C ASN A 100 -1.46 27.69 -7.82
N LYS A 101 -0.41 27.95 -7.03
CA LYS A 101 0.81 27.12 -7.04
C LYS A 101 0.52 25.69 -6.62
N LEU A 102 -0.40 25.45 -5.67
CA LEU A 102 -0.76 24.10 -5.25
C LEU A 102 -1.48 23.36 -6.38
N GLN A 103 -2.47 23.99 -7.02
CA GLN A 103 -3.19 23.42 -8.16
C GLN A 103 -2.25 23.14 -9.34
N GLU A 104 -1.42 24.11 -9.72
CA GLU A 104 -0.41 23.93 -10.78
C GLU A 104 0.59 22.83 -10.43
N ASN A 105 1.03 22.76 -9.18
CA ASN A 105 1.97 21.74 -8.73
C ASN A 105 1.35 20.33 -8.70
N VAL A 106 0.08 20.20 -8.37
CA VAL A 106 -0.63 18.93 -8.43
C VAL A 106 -0.75 18.49 -9.90
N VAL A 107 -1.10 19.41 -10.80
CA VAL A 107 -1.19 19.14 -12.24
C VAL A 107 0.18 18.81 -12.85
N GLN A 108 1.24 19.55 -12.51
CA GLN A 108 2.60 19.32 -13.00
C GLN A 108 3.24 18.06 -12.41
N LYS A 109 3.02 17.75 -11.12
CA LYS A 109 3.48 16.50 -10.50
C LYS A 109 2.84 15.29 -11.18
N ASN A 110 1.55 15.39 -11.53
CA ASN A 110 0.86 14.37 -12.31
C ASN A 110 1.42 14.25 -13.73
N HIS A 111 1.82 15.37 -14.36
CA HIS A 111 2.42 15.35 -15.69
C HIS A 111 3.85 14.78 -15.70
N LEU A 112 4.67 15.06 -14.68
CA LEU A 112 6.04 14.55 -14.54
C LEU A 112 6.09 13.05 -14.21
N LEU A 113 5.10 12.54 -13.46
CA LEU A 113 4.91 11.10 -13.25
C LEU A 113 4.59 10.35 -14.57
N GLN A 114 3.90 11.00 -15.51
CA GLN A 114 3.61 10.43 -16.83
C GLN A 114 4.83 10.41 -17.77
N VAL A 115 5.82 11.29 -17.58
CA VAL A 115 7.00 11.37 -18.46
C VAL A 115 8.05 10.30 -18.12
N LEU A 116 8.09 9.80 -16.88
CA LEU A 116 9.06 8.77 -16.47
C LEU A 116 8.69 7.33 -16.88
N ASN A 117 7.46 7.08 -17.33
CA ASN A 117 6.98 5.73 -17.71
C ASN A 117 6.89 5.50 -19.22
N LYS A 118 6.95 6.54 -20.05
CA LYS A 118 6.44 6.43 -21.42
C LYS A 118 7.43 5.85 -22.44
N GLU A 119 8.73 6.12 -22.27
CA GLU A 119 9.70 5.88 -23.35
C GLU A 119 10.26 4.43 -23.39
N ASP A 120 10.15 3.66 -22.29
CA ASP A 120 10.64 2.27 -22.24
C ASP A 120 9.53 1.19 -22.42
N LEU A 121 8.25 1.56 -22.24
CA LEU A 121 7.11 0.63 -22.21
C LEU A 121 6.50 0.34 -23.60
N GLU A 122 6.50 1.33 -24.51
CA GLU A 122 5.82 1.22 -25.82
C GLU A 122 6.46 0.13 -26.73
N GLY A 123 7.78 -0.08 -26.63
CA GLY A 123 8.51 -1.05 -27.44
C GLY A 123 8.35 -2.51 -26.99
N GLN A 124 8.02 -2.75 -25.72
CA GLN A 124 7.81 -4.10 -25.16
C GLN A 124 6.35 -4.54 -25.31
N PHE A 125 5.39 -3.59 -25.24
CA PHE A 125 3.96 -3.84 -25.38
C PHE A 125 3.56 -4.24 -26.80
N SER A 126 4.13 -3.59 -27.83
CA SER A 126 3.77 -3.87 -29.23
C SER A 126 4.15 -5.29 -29.66
N LYS A 127 5.20 -5.89 -29.07
CA LYS A 127 5.63 -7.27 -29.37
C LYS A 127 4.78 -8.33 -28.69
N LEU A 128 4.16 -8.00 -27.55
CA LEU A 128 3.23 -8.89 -26.83
C LEU A 128 1.87 -8.98 -27.54
N VAL A 129 1.42 -7.89 -28.15
CA VAL A 129 0.15 -7.83 -28.91
C VAL A 129 0.22 -8.65 -30.21
N GLU A 130 1.37 -8.66 -30.89
CA GLU A 130 1.56 -9.47 -32.10
C GLU A 130 1.62 -11.00 -31.83
N GLY A 131 1.93 -11.43 -30.60
CA GLY A 131 1.98 -12.85 -30.22
C GLY A 131 0.63 -13.48 -29.88
N LEU A 132 -0.41 -12.68 -29.61
CA LEU A 132 -1.71 -13.15 -29.09
C LEU A 132 -2.79 -13.32 -30.18
N SER A 133 -2.50 -12.98 -31.44
CA SER A 133 -3.50 -12.99 -32.53
C SER A 133 -3.85 -14.38 -33.10
N ASP A 134 -3.15 -15.45 -32.72
CA ASP A 134 -3.28 -16.78 -33.37
C ASP A 134 -3.82 -17.92 -32.46
N ALA A 135 -4.79 -17.65 -31.59
CA ALA A 135 -5.50 -18.70 -30.83
C ALA A 135 -7.03 -18.67 -31.03
N LYS A 136 -7.51 -19.46 -32.00
CA LYS A 136 -8.93 -19.78 -32.19
C LYS A 136 -9.42 -20.75 -31.11
N SER A 137 -10.04 -20.21 -30.05
CA SER A 137 -10.99 -20.92 -29.20
C SER A 137 -12.18 -19.99 -28.85
N SER A 138 -13.36 -20.57 -28.76
CA SER A 138 -14.65 -19.88 -28.62
C SER A 138 -14.99 -19.64 -27.14
N GLY A 139 -14.87 -18.39 -26.68
CA GLY A 139 -15.32 -17.92 -25.37
C GLY A 139 -15.21 -16.39 -25.29
N ASP A 140 -16.12 -15.74 -24.55
CA ASP A 140 -16.07 -14.29 -24.33
C ASP A 140 -14.77 -13.92 -23.58
N SER A 141 -14.08 -12.86 -24.03
CA SER A 141 -12.84 -12.39 -23.40
C SER A 141 -13.13 -11.70 -22.06
N ILE A 142 -12.36 -12.03 -21.02
CA ILE A 142 -12.45 -11.44 -19.69
C ILE A 142 -11.38 -10.37 -19.53
N THR A 143 -11.80 -9.15 -19.20
CA THR A 143 -10.88 -8.01 -19.03
C THR A 143 -10.69 -7.74 -17.54
N VAL A 144 -9.46 -7.91 -17.04
CA VAL A 144 -9.09 -7.64 -15.66
C VAL A 144 -8.49 -6.23 -15.58
N LEU A 145 -9.09 -5.35 -14.79
CA LEU A 145 -8.63 -3.99 -14.58
C LEU A 145 -8.16 -3.82 -13.14
N TYR A 146 -7.17 -2.96 -12.90
CA TYR A 146 -6.72 -2.68 -11.54
C TYR A 146 -6.42 -1.21 -11.25
N GLY A 147 -6.62 -0.83 -9.98
CA GLY A 147 -6.18 0.44 -9.39
C GLY A 147 -5.36 0.18 -8.13
N SER A 148 -4.09 0.57 -8.15
CA SER A 148 -3.08 0.17 -7.16
C SER A 148 -2.10 1.31 -6.89
N GLU A 149 -1.82 1.60 -5.62
CA GLU A 149 -0.83 2.60 -5.23
C GLU A 149 0.53 1.95 -4.91
N THR A 150 0.52 0.84 -4.17
CA THR A 150 1.74 0.14 -3.70
C THR A 150 1.95 -1.23 -4.36
N GLY A 151 1.23 -1.52 -5.45
CA GLY A 151 1.37 -2.75 -6.23
C GLY A 151 0.54 -3.96 -5.76
N ASN A 152 -0.08 -3.93 -4.58
CA ASN A 152 -0.83 -5.09 -4.07
C ASN A 152 -2.03 -5.49 -4.95
N ALA A 153 -2.85 -4.51 -5.38
CA ALA A 153 -4.01 -4.78 -6.24
C ALA A 153 -3.59 -5.18 -7.66
N GLU A 154 -2.50 -4.60 -8.16
CA GLU A 154 -1.87 -4.98 -9.43
C GLU A 154 -1.40 -6.44 -9.40
N GLU A 155 -0.71 -6.85 -8.34
CA GLU A 155 -0.24 -8.22 -8.17
C GLU A 155 -1.40 -9.21 -8.16
N GLN A 156 -2.48 -8.92 -7.43
CA GLN A 156 -3.67 -9.77 -7.41
C GLN A 156 -4.36 -9.84 -8.78
N ALA A 157 -4.45 -8.72 -9.50
CA ALA A 157 -5.01 -8.71 -10.86
C ALA A 157 -4.18 -9.53 -11.85
N LYS A 158 -2.85 -9.41 -11.81
CA LYS A 158 -1.93 -10.21 -12.65
C LYS A 158 -1.98 -11.70 -12.29
N ASN A 159 -2.06 -12.04 -11.00
CA ASN A 159 -2.28 -13.42 -10.54
C ASN A 159 -3.60 -13.97 -11.07
N LEU A 160 -4.69 -13.20 -10.93
CA LEU A 160 -6.01 -13.60 -11.41
C LEU A 160 -6.02 -13.87 -12.92
N MET A 161 -5.37 -13.00 -13.72
CA MET A 161 -5.26 -13.19 -15.16
C MET A 161 -4.52 -14.49 -15.51
N GLN A 162 -3.43 -14.82 -14.82
CA GLN A 162 -2.75 -16.09 -15.03
C GLN A 162 -3.63 -17.29 -14.67
N ASP A 163 -4.37 -17.21 -13.57
CA ASP A 163 -5.31 -18.27 -13.15
C ASP A 163 -6.46 -18.45 -14.17
N LEU A 164 -6.96 -17.35 -14.74
CA LEU A 164 -7.96 -17.39 -15.82
C LEU A 164 -7.42 -18.09 -17.06
N ILE A 165 -6.21 -17.74 -17.52
CA ILE A 165 -5.55 -18.38 -18.67
C ILE A 165 -5.30 -19.86 -18.40
N ALA A 166 -4.81 -20.21 -17.21
CA ALA A 166 -4.54 -21.59 -16.82
C ALA A 166 -5.85 -22.43 -16.74
N ARG A 167 -6.99 -21.79 -16.48
CA ARG A 167 -8.34 -22.40 -16.56
C ARG A 167 -8.91 -22.41 -17.98
N GLY A 168 -8.12 -22.04 -19.00
CA GLY A 168 -8.53 -22.03 -20.39
C GLY A 168 -9.45 -20.86 -20.79
N LEU A 169 -9.53 -19.82 -19.96
CA LEU A 169 -10.32 -18.62 -20.24
C LEU A 169 -9.46 -17.56 -20.91
N LYS A 170 -9.97 -16.97 -21.98
CA LYS A 170 -9.33 -15.83 -22.65
C LYS A 170 -9.42 -14.61 -21.73
N SER A 171 -8.26 -14.06 -21.37
CA SER A 171 -8.24 -12.87 -20.51
C SER A 171 -7.10 -11.92 -20.82
N THR A 172 -7.32 -10.66 -20.48
CA THR A 172 -6.34 -9.57 -20.55
C THR A 172 -6.27 -8.87 -19.20
N VAL A 173 -5.15 -8.19 -18.91
CA VAL A 173 -5.00 -7.36 -17.71
C VAL A 173 -4.42 -6.00 -18.06
N SER A 174 -4.96 -4.93 -17.46
CA SER A 174 -4.48 -3.55 -17.64
C SER A 174 -4.68 -2.74 -16.37
N SER A 175 -3.85 -1.73 -16.13
CA SER A 175 -4.19 -0.67 -15.18
C SER A 175 -5.35 0.16 -15.73
N LEU A 176 -6.04 0.88 -14.85
CA LEU A 176 -7.19 1.71 -15.25
C LEU A 176 -6.81 2.98 -16.01
N ASP A 177 -5.57 3.45 -15.94
CA ASP A 177 -5.05 4.62 -16.66
C ASP A 177 -4.47 4.26 -18.04
N ASP A 178 -3.97 3.04 -18.23
CA ASP A 178 -3.53 2.53 -19.53
C ASP A 178 -4.68 1.96 -20.38
N PHE A 179 -5.80 1.60 -19.74
CA PHE A 179 -6.97 1.09 -20.46
C PHE A 179 -7.75 2.22 -21.14
N GLU A 180 -8.06 2.04 -22.43
CA GLU A 180 -8.83 3.02 -23.20
C GLU A 180 -10.28 3.09 -22.70
N PHE A 181 -10.67 4.24 -22.15
CA PHE A 181 -11.93 4.41 -21.42
C PHE A 181 -13.15 4.12 -22.29
N ASP A 182 -13.11 4.54 -23.56
CA ASP A 182 -14.20 4.40 -24.51
C ASP A 182 -14.41 2.95 -24.99
N GLU A 183 -13.45 2.05 -24.70
CA GLU A 183 -13.58 0.62 -24.97
C GLU A 183 -14.31 -0.15 -23.87
N LEU A 184 -14.58 0.47 -22.70
CA LEU A 184 -15.22 -0.20 -21.57
C LEU A 184 -16.61 -0.79 -21.91
N PRO A 185 -17.50 -0.08 -22.63
CA PRO A 185 -18.80 -0.62 -23.07
C PRO A 185 -18.70 -1.82 -24.02
N ASN A 186 -17.56 -1.98 -24.71
CA ASN A 186 -17.35 -3.05 -25.68
C ASN A 186 -16.94 -4.37 -25.01
N GLN A 187 -16.53 -4.32 -23.73
CA GLN A 187 -16.13 -5.49 -22.97
C GLN A 187 -17.34 -6.34 -22.58
N LYS A 188 -17.17 -7.67 -22.53
CA LYS A 188 -18.24 -8.58 -22.11
C LYS A 188 -18.24 -8.82 -20.61
N ILE A 189 -17.07 -9.14 -20.06
CA ILE A 189 -16.87 -9.39 -18.64
C ILE A 189 -15.69 -8.54 -18.16
N VAL A 190 -15.92 -7.71 -17.14
CA VAL A 190 -14.89 -6.87 -16.51
C VAL A 190 -14.72 -7.27 -15.06
N ILE A 191 -13.49 -7.58 -14.64
CA ILE A 191 -13.15 -7.83 -13.24
C ILE A 191 -12.26 -6.70 -12.76
N LEU A 192 -12.71 -5.93 -11.78
CA LEU A 192 -11.96 -4.81 -11.22
C LEU A 192 -11.36 -5.16 -9.86
N VAL A 193 -10.05 -5.01 -9.71
CA VAL A 193 -9.33 -5.14 -8.43
C VAL A 193 -8.78 -3.79 -8.03
N VAL A 194 -9.27 -3.18 -6.95
CA VAL A 194 -8.91 -1.80 -6.61
C VAL A 194 -8.59 -1.64 -5.12
N SER A 195 -7.49 -0.96 -4.83
CA SER A 195 -7.11 -0.57 -3.47
C SER A 195 -7.72 0.77 -3.08
N THR A 196 -7.79 1.06 -1.79
CA THR A 196 -8.18 2.38 -1.25
C THR A 196 -6.98 3.01 -0.54
N CYS A 197 -6.74 4.29 -0.78
CA CYS A 197 -5.57 5.02 -0.31
C CYS A 197 -5.93 6.08 0.73
N GLY A 198 -5.00 6.38 1.64
CA GLY A 198 -5.13 7.49 2.59
C GLY A 198 -6.47 7.53 3.34
N LEU A 199 -7.18 8.65 3.25
CA LEU A 199 -8.48 8.85 3.90
C LEU A 199 -9.66 8.48 2.97
N GLY A 200 -9.51 7.42 2.17
CA GLY A 200 -10.52 6.96 1.21
C GLY A 200 -10.35 7.50 -0.21
N GLU A 201 -9.15 7.92 -0.54
CA GLU A 201 -8.78 8.32 -1.89
C GLU A 201 -8.67 7.10 -2.81
N TYR A 202 -8.85 7.36 -4.10
CA TYR A 202 -8.65 6.38 -5.16
C TYR A 202 -7.17 6.39 -5.57
N PRO A 203 -6.55 5.23 -5.84
CA PRO A 203 -5.19 5.14 -6.35
C PRO A 203 -4.93 6.06 -7.54
N ALA A 204 -3.70 6.56 -7.64
CA ALA A 204 -3.33 7.51 -8.70
C ALA A 204 -3.64 6.98 -10.11
N ASN A 205 -3.32 5.71 -10.35
CA ASN A 205 -3.50 5.01 -11.63
C ASN A 205 -4.97 4.65 -11.96
N CYS A 206 -5.95 5.04 -11.14
CA CYS A 206 -7.38 4.88 -11.46
C CYS A 206 -8.21 6.14 -11.28
N LYS A 207 -7.63 7.21 -10.72
CA LYS A 207 -8.33 8.45 -10.37
C LYS A 207 -8.99 9.12 -11.57
N GLN A 208 -8.31 9.19 -12.72
CA GLN A 208 -8.87 9.80 -13.94
C GLN A 208 -10.05 9.00 -14.48
N THR A 209 -9.94 7.67 -14.52
CA THR A 209 -11.03 6.79 -14.95
C THR A 209 -12.23 6.88 -14.01
N TRP A 210 -11.99 6.99 -12.70
CA TRP A 210 -13.06 7.24 -11.73
C TRP A 210 -13.78 8.57 -12.00
N LEU A 211 -13.05 9.66 -12.24
CA LEU A 211 -13.64 10.97 -12.57
C LEU A 211 -14.47 10.91 -13.86
N LYS A 212 -13.98 10.22 -14.90
CA LYS A 212 -14.73 10.01 -16.14
C LYS A 212 -16.04 9.25 -15.89
N LEU A 213 -16.01 8.18 -15.09
CA LEU A 213 -17.21 7.43 -14.72
C LEU A 213 -18.23 8.28 -13.97
N GLN A 214 -17.79 9.27 -13.19
CA GLN A 214 -18.68 10.19 -12.46
C GLN A 214 -19.34 11.25 -13.36
N SER A 215 -18.95 11.37 -14.63
CA SER A 215 -19.55 12.34 -15.54
C SER A 215 -21.06 12.14 -15.70
N ALA A 216 -21.81 13.24 -15.68
CA ALA A 216 -23.25 13.26 -15.92
C ALA A 216 -23.61 13.03 -17.40
N ASP A 217 -22.63 13.15 -18.30
CA ASP A 217 -22.83 12.98 -19.74
C ASP A 217 -22.96 11.51 -20.15
N LEU A 218 -22.57 10.58 -19.27
CA LEU A 218 -22.67 9.16 -19.52
C LEU A 218 -24.13 8.68 -19.37
N PRO A 219 -24.71 8.04 -20.41
CA PRO A 219 -26.03 7.43 -20.29
C PRO A 219 -26.07 6.36 -19.19
N MET A 220 -27.19 6.24 -18.49
CA MET A 220 -27.40 5.18 -17.47
C MET A 220 -27.43 3.76 -18.08
N SER A 221 -27.39 3.62 -19.41
CA SER A 221 -27.27 2.36 -20.13
C SER A 221 -25.90 2.18 -20.79
N TRP A 222 -24.92 3.03 -20.49
CA TRP A 222 -23.60 3.04 -21.14
C TRP A 222 -22.88 1.69 -21.02
N LEU A 223 -23.10 0.95 -19.91
CA LEU A 223 -22.55 -0.37 -19.64
C LEU A 223 -23.58 -1.49 -19.70
N ALA A 224 -24.73 -1.30 -20.35
CA ALA A 224 -25.83 -2.28 -20.38
C ALA A 224 -25.42 -3.68 -20.89
N GLY A 225 -24.38 -3.77 -21.72
CA GLY A 225 -23.85 -5.03 -22.25
C GLY A 225 -22.73 -5.67 -21.41
N VAL A 226 -22.29 -4.99 -20.34
CA VAL A 226 -21.10 -5.38 -19.57
C VAL A 226 -21.51 -6.10 -18.29
N LYS A 227 -20.97 -7.29 -18.08
CA LYS A 227 -21.04 -7.99 -16.80
C LYS A 227 -19.80 -7.66 -15.97
N PHE A 228 -19.95 -7.45 -14.67
CA PHE A 228 -18.80 -7.07 -13.85
C PHE A 228 -18.74 -7.72 -12.47
N CYS A 229 -17.51 -7.77 -11.95
CA CYS A 229 -17.13 -8.16 -10.60
C CYS A 229 -16.16 -7.12 -10.03
N VAL A 230 -16.27 -6.79 -8.74
CA VAL A 230 -15.32 -5.87 -8.08
C VAL A 230 -14.76 -6.50 -6.81
N PHE A 231 -13.45 -6.42 -6.62
CA PHE A 231 -12.78 -6.76 -5.38
C PHE A 231 -12.01 -5.55 -4.84
N GLY A 232 -12.23 -5.23 -3.57
CA GLY A 232 -11.58 -4.12 -2.89
C GLY A 232 -10.50 -4.57 -1.92
N LEU A 233 -9.34 -3.90 -1.94
CA LEU A 233 -8.31 -4.01 -0.90
C LEU A 233 -8.36 -2.76 -0.02
N GLY A 234 -8.43 -2.93 1.29
CA GLY A 234 -8.47 -1.82 2.25
C GLY A 234 -8.06 -2.25 3.65
N ASP A 235 -8.26 -1.36 4.61
CA ASP A 235 -7.92 -1.56 6.02
C ASP A 235 -9.07 -1.03 6.89
N SER A 236 -9.70 -1.89 7.69
CA SER A 236 -10.88 -1.54 8.49
C SER A 236 -10.61 -0.56 9.63
N THR A 237 -9.34 -0.26 9.95
CA THR A 237 -9.00 0.82 10.88
C THR A 237 -9.30 2.20 10.32
N TYR A 238 -9.41 2.32 8.98
CA TYR A 238 -9.78 3.56 8.31
C TYR A 238 -11.29 3.65 8.18
N SER A 239 -11.83 4.84 8.49
CA SER A 239 -13.27 5.12 8.39
C SER A 239 -13.84 4.88 6.98
N GLN A 240 -13.02 5.05 5.93
CA GLN A 240 -13.40 4.86 4.54
C GLN A 240 -12.94 3.49 4.01
N PHE A 241 -13.29 2.42 4.72
CA PHE A 241 -12.88 1.06 4.40
C PHE A 241 -13.37 0.60 3.02
N CYS A 242 -12.43 0.27 2.12
CA CYS A 242 -12.69 -0.20 0.75
C CYS A 242 -13.64 0.73 -0.06
N VAL A 243 -13.60 2.04 0.19
CA VAL A 243 -14.54 3.00 -0.44
C VAL A 243 -14.37 3.06 -1.95
N ALA A 244 -13.14 2.93 -2.46
CA ALA A 244 -12.89 2.97 -3.90
C ALA A 244 -13.63 1.83 -4.63
N ALA A 245 -13.53 0.61 -4.10
CA ALA A 245 -14.24 -0.55 -4.62
C ALA A 245 -15.76 -0.41 -4.47
N ALA A 246 -16.24 0.18 -3.36
CA ALA A 246 -17.67 0.43 -3.19
C ALA A 246 -18.21 1.43 -4.22
N GLY A 247 -17.45 2.49 -4.50
CA GLY A 247 -17.83 3.48 -5.50
C GLY A 247 -17.83 2.90 -6.91
N PHE A 248 -16.79 2.17 -7.33
CA PHE A 248 -16.80 1.50 -8.63
C PHE A 248 -17.95 0.48 -8.76
N ASP A 249 -18.14 -0.38 -7.76
CA ASP A 249 -19.23 -1.37 -7.80
C ASP A 249 -20.63 -0.73 -7.93
N THR A 250 -20.84 0.39 -7.24
CA THR A 250 -22.10 1.15 -7.32
C THR A 250 -22.24 1.80 -8.70
N ARG A 251 -21.22 2.54 -9.13
CA ARG A 251 -21.27 3.35 -10.35
C ARG A 251 -21.36 2.51 -11.62
N LEU A 252 -20.66 1.39 -11.68
CA LEU A 252 -20.77 0.45 -12.82
C LEU A 252 -22.20 -0.11 -12.93
N GLY A 253 -22.85 -0.38 -11.80
CA GLY A 253 -24.25 -0.79 -11.76
C GLY A 253 -25.22 0.32 -12.18
N GLU A 254 -25.01 1.56 -11.74
CA GLU A 254 -25.80 2.73 -12.14
C GLU A 254 -25.75 2.99 -13.66
N LEU A 255 -24.59 2.74 -14.28
CA LEU A 255 -24.40 2.89 -15.72
C LEU A 255 -24.94 1.68 -16.53
N GLY A 256 -25.66 0.77 -15.88
CA GLY A 256 -26.37 -0.35 -16.53
C GLY A 256 -25.61 -1.67 -16.53
N GLY A 257 -24.40 -1.73 -15.95
CA GLY A 257 -23.62 -2.95 -15.84
C GLY A 257 -24.31 -4.02 -14.98
N GLN A 258 -24.15 -5.28 -15.37
CA GLN A 258 -24.70 -6.43 -14.64
C GLN A 258 -23.68 -6.98 -13.65
N ARG A 259 -23.90 -6.75 -12.35
CA ARG A 259 -23.09 -7.36 -11.29
C ARG A 259 -23.25 -8.88 -11.27
N MET A 260 -22.17 -9.63 -11.49
CA MET A 260 -22.19 -11.11 -11.48
C MET A 260 -22.01 -11.68 -10.07
N LEU A 261 -21.19 -11.03 -9.26
CA LEU A 261 -20.85 -11.45 -7.90
C LEU A 261 -20.88 -10.25 -6.97
N LYS A 262 -21.28 -10.45 -5.71
CA LYS A 262 -21.19 -9.41 -4.69
C LYS A 262 -19.74 -8.94 -4.58
N ARG A 263 -19.57 -7.62 -4.42
CA ARG A 263 -18.25 -7.00 -4.19
C ARG A 263 -17.48 -7.75 -3.11
N GLY A 264 -16.29 -8.22 -3.46
CA GLY A 264 -15.34 -8.79 -2.51
C GLY A 264 -14.61 -7.70 -1.73
N VAL A 265 -14.23 -8.02 -0.50
CA VAL A 265 -13.59 -7.09 0.43
C VAL A 265 -12.44 -7.83 1.10
N GLY A 266 -11.22 -7.35 0.88
CA GLY A 266 -10.02 -7.79 1.59
C GLY A 266 -9.61 -6.72 2.61
N ASP A 267 -9.42 -7.15 3.86
CA ASP A 267 -9.02 -6.29 4.97
C ASP A 267 -7.57 -6.56 5.38
N ASP A 268 -6.71 -5.54 5.35
CA ASP A 268 -5.32 -5.64 5.81
C ASP A 268 -5.18 -5.83 7.34
N ARG A 269 -6.31 -5.91 8.07
CA ARG A 269 -6.39 -6.32 9.48
C ARG A 269 -6.77 -7.76 9.72
N ASP A 270 -7.22 -8.49 8.70
CA ASP A 270 -7.49 -9.91 8.83
C ASP A 270 -6.20 -10.70 9.09
N GLU A 271 -6.35 -11.93 9.57
CA GLU A 271 -5.27 -12.86 9.88
C GLU A 271 -4.26 -13.02 8.74
N ASP A 272 -4.77 -13.12 7.50
CA ASP A 272 -3.97 -13.16 6.28
C ASP A 272 -4.16 -11.90 5.43
N ARG A 273 -4.39 -10.76 6.10
CA ARG A 273 -4.66 -9.48 5.46
C ARG A 273 -5.77 -9.62 4.39
N TYR A 274 -5.66 -8.87 3.30
CA TYR A 274 -6.62 -8.92 2.20
C TYR A 274 -6.74 -10.29 1.52
N TYR A 275 -5.81 -11.25 1.75
CA TYR A 275 -5.91 -12.60 1.21
C TYR A 275 -7.07 -13.38 1.83
N THR A 276 -7.41 -13.15 3.10
CA THR A 276 -8.56 -13.80 3.75
C THR A 276 -9.84 -13.57 2.96
N GLY A 277 -10.13 -12.30 2.63
CA GLY A 277 -11.27 -11.94 1.79
C GLY A 277 -11.13 -12.42 0.34
N TRP A 278 -9.92 -12.40 -0.21
CA TRP A 278 -9.64 -12.83 -1.59
C TRP A 278 -9.90 -14.33 -1.80
N GLU A 279 -9.41 -15.17 -0.90
CA GLU A 279 -9.56 -16.63 -0.99
C GLU A 279 -10.98 -17.11 -0.70
N ALA A 280 -11.75 -16.36 0.09
CA ALA A 280 -13.18 -16.59 0.24
C ALA A 280 -13.96 -16.19 -1.04
N TRP A 281 -13.49 -15.17 -1.75
CA TRP A 281 -14.17 -14.61 -2.91
C TRP A 281 -13.87 -15.36 -4.23
N LEU A 282 -12.63 -15.84 -4.41
CA LEU A 282 -12.20 -16.54 -5.62
C LEU A 282 -13.04 -17.78 -5.99
N PRO A 283 -13.39 -18.71 -5.08
CA PRO A 283 -14.22 -19.87 -5.41
C PRO A 283 -15.59 -19.50 -5.97
N GLU A 284 -16.22 -18.45 -5.42
CA GLU A 284 -17.49 -17.94 -5.93
C GLU A 284 -17.31 -17.24 -7.28
N LEU A 285 -16.19 -16.55 -7.49
CA LEU A 285 -15.83 -16.00 -8.80
C LEU A 285 -15.74 -17.11 -9.86
N TRP A 286 -15.03 -18.20 -9.56
CA TRP A 286 -14.90 -19.34 -10.49
C TRP A 286 -16.25 -19.96 -10.84
N LYS A 287 -17.14 -20.06 -9.85
CA LYS A 287 -18.50 -20.57 -10.04
C LYS A 287 -19.34 -19.66 -10.96
N VAL A 288 -19.32 -18.34 -10.76
CA VAL A 288 -20.09 -17.42 -11.62
C VAL A 288 -19.50 -17.28 -13.03
N LEU A 289 -18.19 -17.48 -13.19
CA LEU A 289 -17.53 -17.50 -14.50
C LEU A 289 -17.70 -18.85 -15.22
N GLY A 290 -18.16 -19.90 -14.51
CA GLY A 290 -18.18 -21.27 -15.05
C GLY A 290 -16.77 -21.79 -15.36
N ALA A 291 -15.76 -21.32 -14.63
CA ALA A 291 -14.36 -21.65 -14.87
C ALA A 291 -14.08 -23.10 -14.43
N PRO A 292 -13.42 -23.93 -15.26
CA PRO A 292 -13.05 -25.28 -14.86
C PRO A 292 -12.09 -25.25 -13.68
N ALA A 293 -12.09 -26.30 -12.87
CA ALA A 293 -11.08 -26.47 -11.84
C ALA A 293 -9.70 -26.57 -12.50
N LEU A 294 -8.71 -25.88 -11.94
CA LEU A 294 -7.32 -26.11 -12.34
C LEU A 294 -6.97 -27.57 -12.05
N PRO A 295 -6.33 -28.30 -12.98
CA PRO A 295 -5.69 -29.54 -12.61
C PRO A 295 -4.64 -29.22 -11.54
N LEU A 296 -4.69 -29.92 -10.40
CA LEU A 296 -3.62 -29.89 -9.41
C LEU A 296 -2.36 -30.42 -10.09
N SER A 297 -1.55 -29.53 -10.67
CA SER A 297 -0.26 -29.93 -11.21
C SER A 297 0.62 -30.31 -10.04
N GLN A 298 1.05 -31.58 -10.02
CA GLN A 298 2.04 -32.09 -9.07
C GLN A 298 3.46 -31.87 -9.58
N ASP A 299 3.59 -31.26 -10.76
CA ASP A 299 4.88 -31.02 -11.40
C ASP A 299 5.42 -29.67 -10.98
N ILE A 300 6.75 -29.62 -10.81
CA ILE A 300 7.45 -28.37 -10.56
C ILE A 300 7.29 -27.48 -11.81
N PRO A 301 6.76 -26.25 -11.67
CA PRO A 301 6.59 -25.36 -12.81
C PRO A 301 7.94 -25.03 -13.44
N ALA A 302 7.95 -24.79 -14.76
CA ALA A 302 9.14 -24.30 -15.43
C ALA A 302 9.60 -22.97 -14.78
N PRO A 303 10.91 -22.76 -14.60
CA PRO A 303 11.39 -21.55 -13.96
C PRO A 303 11.17 -20.33 -14.86
N SER A 304 10.80 -19.21 -14.26
CA SER A 304 10.63 -17.92 -14.96
C SER A 304 11.96 -17.18 -15.18
N TYR A 305 13.07 -17.76 -14.72
CA TYR A 305 14.41 -17.19 -14.81
C TYR A 305 15.38 -18.26 -15.25
N ARG A 306 16.36 -17.87 -16.08
CA ARG A 306 17.54 -18.69 -16.32
C ARG A 306 18.66 -18.15 -15.44
N VAL A 307 19.32 -19.06 -14.71
CA VAL A 307 20.45 -18.74 -13.85
C VAL A 307 21.65 -19.55 -14.32
N ASP A 308 22.66 -18.85 -14.85
CA ASP A 308 23.97 -19.44 -15.12
C ASP A 308 24.91 -19.06 -13.96
N ALA A 309 25.61 -20.04 -13.38
CA ALA A 309 26.44 -19.81 -12.20
C ALA A 309 27.91 -20.15 -12.47
N SER A 310 28.82 -19.34 -11.93
CA SER A 310 30.27 -19.55 -11.99
C SER A 310 30.94 -19.30 -10.65
N ALA A 311 32.15 -19.83 -10.47
CA ALA A 311 32.95 -19.54 -9.29
C ALA A 311 33.13 -18.03 -9.13
N GLY A 312 33.08 -17.56 -7.88
CA GLY A 312 33.19 -16.14 -7.55
C GLY A 312 34.01 -15.90 -6.30
N ASP A 313 34.16 -14.64 -5.93
CA ASP A 313 34.89 -14.16 -4.76
C ASP A 313 34.01 -13.17 -3.99
N LEU A 314 33.76 -13.43 -2.70
CA LEU A 314 32.99 -12.54 -1.83
C LEU A 314 33.60 -11.13 -1.74
N ALA A 315 34.92 -11.01 -1.82
CA ALA A 315 35.59 -9.71 -1.78
C ALA A 315 35.50 -8.94 -3.10
N LYS A 316 35.13 -9.62 -4.19
CA LYS A 316 35.05 -9.07 -5.55
C LYS A 316 33.75 -9.54 -6.22
N PRO A 317 32.60 -9.01 -5.78
CA PRO A 317 31.34 -9.32 -6.46
C PRO A 317 31.34 -8.79 -7.91
N PRO A 318 30.49 -9.34 -8.80
CA PRO A 318 30.42 -8.91 -10.21
C PRO A 318 30.08 -7.43 -10.39
N ILE A 319 29.23 -6.92 -9.49
CA ILE A 319 28.84 -5.51 -9.39
C ILE A 319 29.04 -5.02 -7.97
N SER A 320 29.31 -3.73 -7.77
CA SER A 320 29.37 -3.15 -6.44
C SER A 320 28.00 -3.19 -5.78
N ASP A 321 27.93 -3.41 -4.46
CA ASP A 321 26.68 -3.30 -3.69
C ASP A 321 26.02 -1.92 -3.84
N ASP A 322 26.83 -0.90 -4.07
CA ASP A 322 26.39 0.48 -4.31
C ASP A 322 25.74 0.70 -5.68
N ASP A 323 26.03 -0.17 -6.64
CA ASP A 323 25.52 -0.10 -8.02
C ASP A 323 24.24 -0.94 -8.20
N ILE A 324 23.84 -1.72 -7.18
CA ILE A 324 22.54 -2.40 -7.14
C ILE A 324 21.46 -1.39 -6.75
N ILE A 325 20.94 -0.69 -7.75
CA ILE A 325 19.91 0.33 -7.58
C ILE A 325 18.59 -0.18 -8.18
N PRO A 326 17.54 -0.40 -7.36
CA PRO A 326 16.21 -0.74 -7.87
C PRO A 326 15.69 0.30 -8.88
N PRO A 327 14.87 -0.10 -9.86
CA PRO A 327 14.31 0.82 -10.86
C PRO A 327 13.58 1.99 -10.19
N GLY A 328 13.87 3.21 -10.63
CA GLY A 328 13.26 4.43 -10.09
C GLY A 328 13.82 4.91 -8.74
N ALA A 329 14.80 4.22 -8.16
CA ALA A 329 15.45 4.67 -6.93
C ALA A 329 16.67 5.55 -7.23
N ASN A 330 16.96 6.49 -6.32
CA ASN A 330 18.18 7.29 -6.34
C ASN A 330 19.01 6.98 -5.09
N ARG A 331 20.33 6.86 -5.27
CA ARG A 331 21.24 6.75 -4.14
C ARG A 331 21.40 8.11 -3.46
N LEU A 332 21.15 8.15 -2.16
CA LEU A 332 21.38 9.33 -1.32
C LEU A 332 22.47 9.03 -0.29
N THR A 333 23.29 10.04 0.03
CA THR A 333 24.29 9.92 1.09
C THR A 333 23.66 10.24 2.45
N LEU A 334 23.77 9.32 3.40
CA LEU A 334 23.40 9.59 4.79
C LEU A 334 24.45 10.49 5.44
N LEU A 335 24.01 11.65 5.94
CA LEU A 335 24.84 12.66 6.60
C LEU A 335 24.80 12.56 8.13
N THR A 336 23.66 12.14 8.69
CA THR A 336 23.45 12.14 10.15
C THR A 336 22.54 11.00 10.55
N ASN A 337 22.84 10.39 11.70
CA ASN A 337 22.07 9.33 12.34
C ASN A 337 22.18 9.55 13.86
N ASN A 338 21.25 10.31 14.42
CA ASN A 338 21.27 10.70 15.83
C ASN A 338 20.08 10.09 16.56
N VAL A 339 20.32 9.53 17.74
CA VAL A 339 19.23 9.13 18.65
C VAL A 339 18.61 10.39 19.25
N LEU A 340 17.29 10.55 19.11
CA LEU A 340 16.51 11.66 19.66
C LEU A 340 16.03 11.39 21.08
N THR A 341 15.97 10.13 21.49
CA THR A 341 15.52 9.72 22.82
C THR A 341 16.71 9.74 23.79
N GLY A 342 16.79 10.80 24.59
CA GLY A 342 17.92 11.03 25.52
C GLY A 342 17.70 10.52 26.96
N ASP A 343 16.54 9.94 27.28
CA ASP A 343 16.20 9.52 28.64
C ASP A 343 16.11 7.98 28.72
N ALA A 344 16.78 7.37 29.71
CA ALA A 344 16.85 5.92 29.89
C ALA A 344 15.50 5.25 30.20
N LYS A 345 14.44 6.05 30.42
CA LYS A 345 13.08 5.58 30.71
C LYS A 345 12.21 5.40 29.46
N TYR A 346 12.63 5.94 28.33
CA TYR A 346 11.90 5.78 27.08
C TYR A 346 12.52 4.64 26.29
N ASP A 347 11.74 3.57 26.11
CA ASP A 347 12.17 2.28 25.58
C ASP A 347 12.32 2.26 24.05
N ARG A 348 11.59 3.12 23.33
CA ARG A 348 11.66 3.15 21.86
C ARG A 348 12.85 3.97 21.37
N ASP A 349 13.66 3.39 20.49
CA ASP A 349 14.75 4.09 19.80
C ASP A 349 14.16 4.94 18.66
N ILE A 350 14.21 6.27 18.82
CA ILE A 350 13.77 7.21 17.79
C ILE A 350 14.99 7.91 17.24
N ARG A 351 15.17 7.89 15.92
CA ARG A 351 16.33 8.46 15.26
C ARG A 351 15.99 9.58 14.30
N HIS A 352 16.86 10.57 14.30
CA HIS A 352 16.93 11.63 13.30
C HIS A 352 17.95 11.25 12.24
N TYR A 353 17.48 11.16 11.01
CA TYR A 353 18.31 10.92 9.84
C TYR A 353 18.36 12.17 8.96
N GLU A 354 19.53 12.48 8.42
CA GLU A 354 19.68 13.49 7.36
C GLU A 354 20.30 12.85 6.12
N PHE A 355 19.69 13.05 4.96
CA PHE A 355 20.18 12.59 3.66
C PHE A 355 20.55 13.79 2.79
N LYS A 356 21.72 13.73 2.15
CA LYS A 356 22.17 14.73 1.18
C LYS A 356 21.38 14.58 -0.13
N ILE A 357 20.82 15.68 -0.62
CA ILE A 357 20.22 15.77 -1.96
C ILE A 357 20.91 16.79 -2.87
N GLU A 358 21.83 17.61 -2.36
CA GLU A 358 22.66 18.47 -3.22
C GLU A 358 23.44 17.61 -4.23
N GLY A 359 23.33 17.97 -5.52
CA GLY A 359 23.94 17.26 -6.63
C GLY A 359 23.12 16.07 -7.14
N THR A 360 21.96 15.80 -6.57
CA THR A 360 20.99 14.83 -7.11
C THR A 360 19.85 15.54 -7.83
N ASN A 361 19.03 14.77 -8.55
CA ASN A 361 17.78 15.25 -9.17
C ASN A 361 16.58 15.15 -8.22
N VAL A 362 16.80 14.91 -6.92
CA VAL A 362 15.72 14.73 -5.95
C VAL A 362 15.24 16.09 -5.44
N ALA A 363 13.97 16.40 -5.74
CA ALA A 363 13.26 17.55 -5.20
C ALA A 363 12.06 17.07 -4.37
N TYR A 364 11.72 17.80 -3.30
CA TYR A 364 10.61 17.45 -2.42
C TYR A 364 9.85 18.68 -1.93
N LYS A 365 8.64 18.46 -1.41
CA LYS A 365 7.83 19.45 -0.69
C LYS A 365 7.56 19.01 0.74
N THR A 366 7.30 19.98 1.60
CA THR A 366 6.86 19.70 2.98
C THR A 366 5.55 18.91 2.97
N GLY A 367 5.52 17.81 3.73
CA GLY A 367 4.37 16.89 3.78
C GLY A 367 4.49 15.69 2.85
N GLU A 368 5.51 15.62 1.99
CA GLU A 368 5.79 14.42 1.19
C GLU A 368 6.52 13.35 2.02
N SER A 369 6.64 12.16 1.44
CA SER A 369 7.32 11.00 2.03
C SER A 369 8.53 10.62 1.20
N LEU A 370 9.60 10.18 1.86
CA LEU A 370 10.76 9.53 1.25
C LEU A 370 10.60 8.02 1.42
N ALA A 371 10.62 7.30 0.30
CA ALA A 371 10.61 5.84 0.30
C ALA A 371 12.05 5.30 0.28
N ILE A 372 12.41 4.48 1.26
CA ILE A 372 13.76 3.91 1.40
C ILE A 372 13.71 2.42 1.06
N TRP A 373 14.61 2.01 0.18
CA TRP A 373 14.85 0.61 -0.13
C TRP A 373 15.78 -0.02 0.92
N PRO A 374 15.32 -1.03 1.68
CA PRO A 374 16.15 -1.67 2.69
C PRO A 374 17.11 -2.70 2.07
N ARG A 375 17.97 -3.26 2.92
CA ARG A 375 18.81 -4.42 2.62
C ARG A 375 18.65 -5.42 3.76
N ASN A 376 18.65 -6.71 3.42
CA ASN A 376 18.68 -7.74 4.46
C ASN A 376 20.03 -7.73 5.20
N PRO A 377 20.05 -7.99 6.51
CA PRO A 377 21.29 -8.08 7.28
C PRO A 377 22.24 -9.13 6.70
N GLU A 378 23.49 -8.75 6.44
CA GLU A 378 24.45 -9.61 5.73
C GLU A 378 24.78 -10.89 6.52
N ASP A 379 24.91 -10.80 7.84
CA ASP A 379 25.13 -11.94 8.72
C ASP A 379 24.00 -12.97 8.58
N LYS A 380 22.74 -12.52 8.55
CA LYS A 380 21.57 -13.38 8.38
C LYS A 380 21.45 -13.96 6.98
N VAL A 381 21.87 -13.20 5.96
CA VAL A 381 21.95 -13.70 4.59
C VAL A 381 23.00 -14.81 4.47
N LEU A 382 24.16 -14.68 5.12
CA LEU A 382 25.19 -15.71 5.11
C LEU A 382 24.74 -16.97 5.87
N GLU A 383 24.08 -16.82 7.03
CA GLU A 383 23.43 -17.92 7.75
C GLU A 383 22.41 -18.65 6.84
N PHE A 384 21.59 -17.90 6.12
CA PHE A 384 20.61 -18.45 5.17
C PHE A 384 21.28 -19.21 4.02
N CYS A 385 22.33 -18.65 3.40
CA CYS A 385 23.08 -19.31 2.34
C CYS A 385 23.66 -20.64 2.82
N GLN A 386 24.28 -20.66 4.01
CA GLN A 386 24.82 -21.87 4.61
C GLN A 386 23.74 -22.92 4.87
N MET A 387 22.59 -22.51 5.42
CA MET A 387 21.45 -23.40 5.68
C MET A 387 20.89 -24.04 4.40
N MET A 388 20.85 -23.27 3.31
CA MET A 388 20.37 -23.74 2.01
C MET A 388 21.43 -24.50 1.21
N GLY A 389 22.70 -24.45 1.63
CA GLY A 389 23.82 -25.05 0.92
C GLY A 389 24.29 -24.25 -0.30
N PHE A 390 24.01 -22.95 -0.35
CA PHE A 390 24.48 -22.06 -1.40
C PHE A 390 25.85 -21.46 -1.06
N ASP A 391 26.71 -21.34 -2.07
CA ASP A 391 27.95 -20.58 -1.96
C ASP A 391 27.66 -19.09 -2.15
N ALA A 392 27.74 -18.33 -1.06
CA ALA A 392 27.51 -16.89 -1.03
C ALA A 392 28.41 -16.10 -2.01
N ALA A 393 29.60 -16.62 -2.31
CA ALA A 393 30.57 -16.02 -3.23
C ALA A 393 30.21 -16.22 -4.70
N GLN A 394 29.41 -17.24 -5.00
CA GLN A 394 29.14 -17.69 -6.37
C GLN A 394 28.55 -16.56 -7.20
N HIS A 395 29.10 -16.36 -8.39
CA HIS A 395 28.64 -15.37 -9.34
C HIS A 395 27.46 -15.95 -10.12
N LEU A 396 26.41 -15.15 -10.27
CA LEU A 396 25.17 -15.49 -10.96
C LEU A 396 24.97 -14.54 -12.13
N ARG A 397 24.68 -15.12 -13.28
CA ARG A 397 24.10 -14.42 -14.42
C ARG A 397 22.63 -14.80 -14.55
N ILE A 398 21.74 -13.83 -14.35
CA ILE A 398 20.29 -14.01 -14.29
C ILE A 398 19.64 -13.37 -15.51
N LEU A 399 18.89 -14.18 -16.26
CA LEU A 399 18.15 -13.73 -17.44
C LEU A 399 16.65 -14.00 -17.22
N PRO A 400 15.78 -12.97 -17.32
CA PRO A 400 14.34 -13.17 -17.24
C PRO A 400 13.85 -13.99 -18.44
N LEU A 401 12.96 -14.94 -18.18
CA LEU A 401 12.21 -15.69 -19.18
C LEU A 401 10.75 -15.23 -19.22
N GLU A 402 9.94 -15.86 -20.06
CA GLU A 402 8.49 -15.61 -20.08
C GLU A 402 7.89 -15.87 -18.69
N GLY A 403 7.14 -14.88 -18.18
CA GLY A 403 6.54 -14.96 -16.83
C GLY A 403 7.41 -14.41 -15.70
N ALA A 404 8.63 -13.92 -15.98
CA ALA A 404 9.44 -13.20 -14.98
C ALA A 404 8.70 -11.94 -14.47
N ARG A 405 8.67 -11.75 -13.15
CA ARG A 405 7.93 -10.65 -12.50
C ARG A 405 8.82 -9.77 -11.64
N ASN A 406 9.72 -10.39 -10.89
CA ASN A 406 10.68 -9.72 -10.05
C ASN A 406 11.78 -9.09 -10.90
N TRP A 407 12.07 -7.83 -10.62
CA TRP A 407 13.29 -7.19 -11.11
C TRP A 407 14.51 -7.81 -10.43
N CYS A 408 15.58 -8.02 -11.19
CA CYS A 408 16.86 -8.51 -10.70
C CYS A 408 17.97 -8.01 -11.63
N PRO A 409 19.12 -7.55 -11.12
CA PRO A 409 20.28 -7.26 -11.96
C PRO A 409 20.72 -8.51 -12.75
N THR A 410 21.32 -8.31 -13.92
CA THR A 410 21.75 -9.44 -14.77
C THR A 410 22.95 -10.17 -14.18
N GLU A 411 23.84 -9.49 -13.47
CA GLU A 411 25.07 -10.06 -12.90
C GLU A 411 25.14 -9.68 -11.42
N LEU A 412 25.25 -10.65 -10.52
CA LEU A 412 25.40 -10.43 -9.08
C LEU A 412 25.89 -11.70 -8.38
N SER A 413 26.32 -11.61 -7.12
CA SER A 413 26.60 -12.82 -6.32
C SER A 413 25.35 -13.37 -5.64
N VAL A 414 25.40 -14.64 -5.20
CA VAL A 414 24.34 -15.25 -4.36
C VAL A 414 24.06 -14.39 -3.12
N ARG A 415 25.12 -13.93 -2.43
CA ARG A 415 24.99 -13.01 -1.29
C ARG A 415 24.27 -11.72 -1.67
N GLN A 416 24.57 -11.14 -2.83
CA GLN A 416 23.89 -9.92 -3.30
C GLN A 416 22.41 -10.16 -3.61
N LEU A 417 22.06 -11.33 -4.16
CA LEU A 417 20.68 -11.67 -4.49
C LEU A 417 19.79 -11.65 -3.25
N PHE A 418 20.26 -12.30 -2.19
CA PHE A 418 19.50 -12.41 -0.94
C PHE A 418 19.63 -11.17 -0.03
N SER A 419 20.64 -10.32 -0.23
CA SER A 419 20.78 -9.08 0.55
C SER A 419 20.08 -7.88 -0.07
N HIS A 420 20.04 -7.77 -1.41
CA HIS A 420 19.59 -6.56 -2.11
C HIS A 420 18.32 -6.76 -2.95
N VAL A 421 17.94 -7.99 -3.28
CA VAL A 421 16.86 -8.25 -4.23
C VAL A 421 15.68 -8.93 -3.56
N LEU A 422 15.86 -10.12 -2.98
CA LEU A 422 14.76 -10.93 -2.47
C LEU A 422 14.43 -10.63 -1.00
N ASP A 423 13.14 -10.56 -0.70
CA ASP A 423 12.61 -10.41 0.66
C ASP A 423 12.53 -11.79 1.37
N ILE A 424 13.69 -12.33 1.73
CA ILE A 424 13.80 -13.63 2.43
C ILE A 424 13.29 -13.57 3.88
N PHE A 425 13.19 -12.35 4.44
CA PHE A 425 12.68 -12.08 5.79
C PHE A 425 11.22 -11.57 5.79
N GLY A 426 10.53 -11.66 4.65
CA GLY A 426 9.12 -11.35 4.53
C GLY A 426 8.20 -12.50 4.93
N LYS A 427 6.93 -12.18 5.19
CA LYS A 427 5.88 -13.16 5.51
C LYS A 427 5.54 -14.00 4.26
N PRO A 428 5.61 -15.35 4.32
CA PRO A 428 5.24 -16.22 3.20
C PRO A 428 3.72 -16.30 3.02
N ASN A 429 3.27 -16.23 1.77
CA ASN A 429 1.86 -16.41 1.39
C ASN A 429 1.53 -17.89 1.10
N ARG A 430 0.24 -18.25 0.98
CA ARG A 430 -0.16 -19.65 0.68
C ARG A 430 0.46 -20.21 -0.61
N LYS A 431 0.64 -19.39 -1.64
CA LYS A 431 1.26 -19.78 -2.92
C LYS A 431 2.72 -20.23 -2.73
N PHE A 432 3.45 -19.62 -1.80
CA PHE A 432 4.79 -20.06 -1.42
C PHE A 432 4.77 -21.49 -0.88
N PHE A 433 3.88 -21.81 0.08
CA PHE A 433 3.75 -23.16 0.63
C PHE A 433 3.34 -24.19 -0.43
N GLN A 434 2.40 -23.82 -1.31
CA GLN A 434 1.96 -24.67 -2.42
C GLN A 434 3.13 -25.06 -3.33
N THR A 435 3.93 -24.08 -3.72
CA THR A 435 5.08 -24.31 -4.59
C THR A 435 6.19 -25.06 -3.85
N LEU A 436 6.41 -24.75 -2.57
CA LEU A 436 7.42 -25.40 -1.74
C LEU A 436 7.15 -26.89 -1.55
N ALA A 437 5.87 -27.30 -1.44
CA ALA A 437 5.46 -28.70 -1.34
C ALA A 437 5.98 -29.56 -2.50
N LEU A 438 6.15 -28.97 -3.69
CA LEU A 438 6.64 -29.67 -4.88
C LEU A 438 8.14 -30.00 -4.80
N PHE A 439 8.89 -29.28 -3.97
CA PHE A 439 10.32 -29.48 -3.76
C PHE A 439 10.65 -30.33 -2.53
N ALA A 440 9.65 -30.66 -1.70
CA ALA A 440 9.82 -31.48 -0.51
C ALA A 440 10.13 -32.93 -0.90
N LYS A 441 11.28 -33.44 -0.44
CA LYS A 441 11.71 -34.83 -0.66
C LYS A 441 11.23 -35.78 0.44
N ASP A 442 10.98 -35.27 1.64
CA ASP A 442 10.40 -36.03 2.74
C ASP A 442 8.88 -36.05 2.61
N GLU A 443 8.29 -37.25 2.67
CA GLU A 443 6.85 -37.44 2.47
C GLU A 443 6.01 -36.88 3.62
N ALA A 444 6.54 -36.80 4.84
CA ALA A 444 5.82 -36.21 5.96
C ALA A 444 5.80 -34.68 5.84
N GLU A 445 6.94 -34.06 5.54
CA GLU A 445 7.02 -32.62 5.25
C GLU A 445 6.14 -32.24 4.06
N LYS A 446 6.16 -33.03 2.99
CA LYS A 446 5.33 -32.80 1.80
C LYS A 446 3.84 -32.81 2.11
N LYS A 447 3.36 -33.81 2.86
CA LYS A 447 1.96 -33.88 3.28
C LYS A 447 1.56 -32.71 4.15
N GLN A 448 2.42 -32.30 5.07
CA GLN A 448 2.17 -31.14 5.92
C GLN A 448 2.11 -29.84 5.09
N LEU A 449 3.01 -29.65 4.12
CA LEU A 449 2.96 -28.52 3.21
C LEU A 449 1.68 -28.51 2.35
N GLN A 450 1.23 -29.67 1.91
CA GLN A 450 -0.03 -29.81 1.17
C GLN A 450 -1.24 -29.47 2.04
N SER A 451 -1.29 -29.96 3.29
CA SER A 451 -2.42 -29.69 4.19
C SER A 451 -2.56 -28.22 4.56
N ILE A 452 -1.46 -27.46 4.62
CA ILE A 452 -1.48 -26.00 4.82
C ILE A 452 -2.23 -25.25 3.71
N VAL A 453 -2.19 -25.78 2.49
CA VAL A 453 -2.75 -25.13 1.29
C VAL A 453 -4.17 -25.62 0.99
N GLU A 454 -4.58 -26.73 1.60
CA GLU A 454 -5.95 -27.20 1.48
C GLU A 454 -6.92 -26.16 2.03
N ASN A 455 -8.00 -25.90 1.28
CA ASN A 455 -9.07 -25.01 1.70
C ASN A 455 -9.95 -25.72 2.76
N SER A 456 -9.36 -25.97 3.92
CA SER A 456 -9.97 -26.63 5.08
C SER A 456 -9.70 -25.81 6.34
N GLN A 457 -10.55 -25.99 7.35
CA GLN A 457 -10.38 -25.31 8.64
C GLN A 457 -9.06 -25.71 9.32
N GLU A 458 -8.62 -26.95 9.14
CA GLU A 458 -7.34 -27.45 9.64
C GLU A 458 -6.16 -26.81 8.90
N GLY A 459 -6.22 -26.71 7.56
CA GLY A 459 -5.19 -26.03 6.77
C GLY A 459 -5.04 -24.56 7.11
N ALA A 460 -6.16 -23.85 7.31
CA ALA A 460 -6.16 -22.47 7.75
C ALA A 460 -5.51 -22.30 9.14
N ALA A 461 -5.80 -23.20 10.09
CA ALA A 461 -5.16 -23.19 11.40
C ALA A 461 -3.66 -23.49 11.33
N LEU A 462 -3.22 -24.46 10.52
CA LEU A 462 -1.80 -24.75 10.32
C LEU A 462 -1.05 -23.58 9.66
N TYR A 463 -1.68 -22.91 8.70
CA TYR A 463 -1.13 -21.70 8.08
C TYR A 463 -1.00 -20.57 9.11
N TRP A 464 -2.02 -20.39 9.95
CA TRP A 464 -1.99 -19.43 11.05
C TRP A 464 -0.88 -19.75 12.05
N ASP A 465 -0.80 -20.98 12.57
CA ASP A 465 0.24 -21.43 13.51
C ASP A 465 1.66 -21.20 12.99
N LEU A 466 1.85 -21.28 11.67
CA LEU A 466 3.12 -20.99 11.03
C LEU A 466 3.39 -19.49 10.87
N THR A 467 2.37 -18.68 10.61
CA THR A 467 2.56 -17.30 10.15
C THR A 467 2.16 -16.22 11.15
N HIS A 468 1.40 -16.55 12.20
CA HIS A 468 0.95 -15.61 13.24
C HIS A 468 2.13 -15.03 14.01
N ASP A 469 3.19 -15.81 14.18
CA ASP A 469 4.42 -15.42 14.87
C ASP A 469 5.45 -14.76 13.94
N PHE A 470 4.97 -14.18 12.83
CA PHE A 470 5.77 -13.50 11.82
C PHE A 470 6.86 -14.39 11.21
N ALA A 471 6.65 -15.70 11.09
CA ALA A 471 7.64 -16.55 10.44
C ALA A 471 7.94 -16.04 9.02
N HIS A 472 9.23 -15.99 8.71
CA HIS A 472 9.71 -15.52 7.42
C HIS A 472 9.86 -16.68 6.43
N HIS A 473 10.07 -16.38 5.14
CA HIS A 473 10.43 -17.41 4.15
C HIS A 473 11.62 -18.28 4.61
N ALA A 474 12.64 -17.65 5.22
CA ALA A 474 13.80 -18.36 5.78
C ALA A 474 13.43 -19.34 6.91
N ASP A 475 12.51 -18.96 7.81
CA ASP A 475 12.06 -19.83 8.91
C ASP A 475 11.32 -21.06 8.39
N VAL A 476 10.48 -20.87 7.36
CA VAL A 476 9.75 -21.98 6.72
C VAL A 476 10.73 -22.93 6.02
N LEU A 477 11.71 -22.42 5.29
CA LEU A 477 12.75 -23.25 4.66
C LEU A 477 13.65 -23.97 5.67
N LYS A 478 13.83 -23.39 6.86
CA LYS A 478 14.50 -24.03 7.99
C LYS A 478 13.68 -25.18 8.57
N LYS A 479 12.37 -24.97 8.74
CA LYS A 479 11.42 -25.97 9.28
C LYS A 479 11.22 -27.16 8.34
N PHE A 480 11.08 -26.90 7.04
CA PHE A 480 10.89 -27.93 6.01
C PHE A 480 12.22 -28.18 5.28
N ALA A 481 13.12 -28.90 5.95
CA ALA A 481 14.51 -29.03 5.53
C ALA A 481 14.68 -29.88 4.25
N SER A 482 13.70 -30.74 3.93
CA SER A 482 13.73 -31.56 2.72
C SER A 482 13.36 -30.76 1.46
N ALA A 483 12.69 -29.61 1.62
CA ALA A 483 12.27 -28.75 0.52
C ALA A 483 13.39 -27.76 0.17
N ARG A 484 14.08 -28.01 -0.95
CA ARG A 484 15.22 -27.19 -1.42
C ARG A 484 15.03 -26.76 -2.87
N PRO A 485 14.22 -25.70 -3.13
CA PRO A 485 14.11 -25.12 -4.46
C PRO A 485 15.44 -24.50 -4.90
N PRO A 486 15.82 -24.62 -6.18
CA PRO A 486 17.00 -23.95 -6.72
C PRO A 486 16.74 -22.43 -6.91
N ILE A 487 17.79 -21.66 -7.18
CA ILE A 487 17.75 -20.18 -7.19
C ILE A 487 16.71 -19.64 -8.19
N GLU A 488 16.63 -20.25 -9.38
CA GLU A 488 15.67 -19.90 -10.42
C GLU A 488 14.21 -20.00 -9.96
N HIS A 489 13.90 -20.93 -9.06
CA HIS A 489 12.58 -21.07 -8.46
C HIS A 489 12.40 -20.16 -7.24
N LEU A 490 13.44 -19.91 -6.45
CA LEU A 490 13.35 -18.96 -5.34
C LEU A 490 13.04 -17.54 -5.83
N LEU A 491 13.62 -17.13 -6.97
CA LEU A 491 13.37 -15.85 -7.64
C LEU A 491 11.89 -15.63 -8.01
N GLN A 492 11.12 -16.67 -8.28
CA GLN A 492 9.69 -16.56 -8.58
C GLN A 492 8.79 -16.81 -7.35
N MET A 493 9.30 -17.52 -6.34
CA MET A 493 8.55 -17.90 -5.14
C MET A 493 8.53 -16.78 -4.09
N MET A 494 9.60 -16.00 -3.99
CA MET A 494 9.74 -14.93 -3.00
C MET A 494 9.54 -13.57 -3.66
N PRO A 495 8.90 -12.60 -2.96
CA PRO A 495 8.84 -11.25 -3.46
C PRO A 495 10.22 -10.59 -3.45
N VAL A 496 10.40 -9.56 -4.28
CA VAL A 496 11.49 -8.61 -4.07
C VAL A 496 11.28 -7.84 -2.78
N LEU A 497 12.36 -7.29 -2.23
CA LEU A 497 12.30 -6.25 -1.21
C LEU A 497 11.31 -5.16 -1.65
N LYS A 498 10.74 -4.39 -0.72
CA LYS A 498 9.87 -3.26 -1.06
C LYS A 498 10.40 -1.99 -0.39
N PRO A 499 10.18 -0.80 -0.97
CA PRO A 499 10.59 0.42 -0.30
C PRO A 499 9.62 0.74 0.85
N ARG A 500 10.15 1.27 1.96
CA ARG A 500 9.36 1.70 3.12
C ARG A 500 9.25 3.22 3.11
N SER A 501 8.02 3.72 3.19
CA SER A 501 7.73 5.16 3.13
C SER A 501 7.82 5.80 4.51
N TYR A 502 8.58 6.88 4.61
CA TYR A 502 8.72 7.70 5.82
C TYR A 502 8.36 9.15 5.53
N SER A 503 7.60 9.78 6.40
CA SER A 503 7.27 11.20 6.26
C SER A 503 8.51 12.08 6.39
N ILE A 504 8.69 13.01 5.44
CA ILE A 504 9.80 13.95 5.48
C ILE A 504 9.59 14.94 6.63
N ALA A 505 10.59 15.04 7.51
CA ALA A 505 10.60 15.86 8.71
C ALA A 505 11.26 17.23 8.50
N SER A 506 11.63 17.58 7.26
CA SER A 506 12.24 18.87 6.89
C SER A 506 11.40 19.68 5.91
N SER A 507 11.74 20.97 5.78
CA SER A 507 11.23 21.84 4.72
C SER A 507 12.35 22.18 3.74
N PRO A 508 12.13 22.07 2.42
CA PRO A 508 13.15 22.41 1.42
C PRO A 508 13.51 23.91 1.45
N LEU A 509 12.66 24.77 2.04
CA LEU A 509 12.94 26.19 2.22
C LEU A 509 14.03 26.46 3.27
N MET A 510 14.15 25.57 4.26
CA MET A 510 15.14 25.67 5.34
C MET A 510 16.35 24.75 5.08
N HIS A 511 16.12 23.63 4.40
CA HIS A 511 17.10 22.61 4.10
C HIS A 511 17.01 22.23 2.61
N PRO A 512 17.49 23.09 1.69
CA PRO A 512 17.38 22.85 0.25
C PRO A 512 18.30 21.73 -0.24
N ASP A 513 19.36 21.44 0.50
CA ASP A 513 20.41 20.47 0.20
C ASP A 513 20.22 19.13 0.93
N LYS A 514 19.20 19.03 1.79
CA LYS A 514 18.97 17.85 2.64
C LYS A 514 17.51 17.46 2.77
N ILE A 515 17.28 16.16 2.96
CA ILE A 515 16.02 15.59 3.46
C ILE A 515 16.26 15.06 4.86
N GLN A 516 15.35 15.33 5.78
CA GLN A 516 15.41 14.80 7.14
C GLN A 516 14.26 13.84 7.41
N LEU A 517 14.52 12.78 8.18
CA LEU A 517 13.51 11.85 8.67
C LEU A 517 13.57 11.76 10.21
N CYS A 518 12.42 11.49 10.80
CA CYS A 518 12.30 11.11 12.21
C CYS A 518 11.63 9.74 12.25
N VAL A 519 12.37 8.71 12.61
CA VAL A 519 11.96 7.31 12.46
C VAL A 519 12.06 6.61 13.80
N VAL A 520 11.03 5.86 14.16
CA VAL A 520 11.06 4.94 15.31
C VAL A 520 11.58 3.60 14.81
N LEU A 521 12.62 3.06 15.43
CA LEU A 521 13.09 1.72 15.12
C LEU A 521 12.03 0.72 15.53
N VAL A 522 11.81 -0.26 14.66
CA VAL A 522 10.85 -1.32 14.91
C VAL A 522 11.65 -2.53 15.36
N ASP A 523 11.33 -3.04 16.54
CA ASP A 523 11.77 -4.33 17.02
C ASP A 523 10.62 -5.03 17.74
N TRP A 524 10.67 -6.36 17.75
CA TRP A 524 9.71 -7.17 18.49
C TRP A 524 10.33 -8.51 18.87
N THR A 525 9.88 -9.09 19.98
CA THR A 525 10.24 -10.45 20.35
C THR A 525 9.17 -11.41 19.87
N VAL A 526 9.54 -12.40 19.07
CA VAL A 526 8.62 -13.46 18.63
C VAL A 526 8.21 -14.31 19.82
N GLU A 527 6.91 -14.55 19.99
CA GLU A 527 6.41 -15.20 21.20
C GLU A 527 6.85 -16.68 21.30
N SER A 528 6.80 -17.44 20.21
CA SER A 528 7.21 -18.86 20.19
C SER A 528 8.72 -19.07 20.36
N THR A 529 9.56 -18.29 19.68
CA THR A 529 11.02 -18.51 19.66
C THR A 529 11.78 -17.67 20.66
N LYS A 530 11.15 -16.62 21.21
CA LYS A 530 11.80 -15.56 22.02
C LYS A 530 12.93 -14.85 21.29
N GLU A 531 12.97 -14.95 19.96
CA GLU A 531 13.93 -14.26 19.12
C GLU A 531 13.56 -12.78 19.00
N LEU A 532 14.54 -11.90 19.21
CA LEU A 532 14.40 -10.47 18.90
C LEU A 532 14.54 -10.27 17.39
N ARG A 533 13.53 -9.65 16.78
CA ARG A 533 13.50 -9.28 15.37
C ARG A 533 13.48 -7.78 15.21
N LEU A 534 14.03 -7.33 14.10
CA LEU A 534 14.12 -5.92 13.72
C LEU A 534 13.29 -5.69 12.46
N GLY A 535 12.69 -4.52 12.34
CA GLY A 535 12.03 -4.07 11.12
C GLY A 535 13.08 -3.90 10.03
N GLU A 536 12.85 -4.54 8.89
CA GLU A 536 13.84 -4.66 7.81
C GLU A 536 14.48 -3.34 7.35
N CYS A 537 13.76 -2.21 7.45
CA CYS A 537 14.25 -0.91 6.99
C CYS A 537 14.80 0.00 8.10
N THR A 538 14.51 -0.27 9.38
CA THR A 538 14.80 0.65 10.48
C THR A 538 16.08 0.36 11.22
#